data_AF-A0A250J902-F1
#
_entry.id   AF-A0A250J902-F1
#
_cell.length_a   1.000
_cell.length_b   1.000
_cell.length_c   1.000
_cell.angle_alpha   90.00
_cell.angle_beta   90.00
_cell.angle_gamma   90.00
#
_symmetry.space_group_name_H-M   'P 1'
#
loop_
_entity.id
_entity.type
_entity.pdbx_description
1 polymer ?
#
loop_
_entity_poly.entity_id
_entity_poly.type
_entity_poly.pdbx_seq_one_letter_code
_entity_poly.pdbx_strand_id
1 'polypeptide(L)'
;MLDIPGFRILGTLRATGSNVLFHAVREADGVPVILKTPMSPSPGSRENERYRREFVLLVLQILINLLSNAKHALDGVPEGQRNLWVRLEAEGNVARIQVEDDGVGIAPELMDSLFAHGFTTRKDGHGFGLHSSALAAQMLKGRLTLESAGLGQGAVATLELPLA
;
A
#
# COMPACT_ATOMS: atom_id res chain seq x y z
N MET A 1 -12.66 17.21 -28.75
CA MET A 1 -11.55 17.98 -28.15
C MET A 1 -11.47 17.55 -26.69
N LEU A 2 -10.29 17.19 -26.18
CA LEU A 2 -10.15 16.76 -24.78
C LEU A 2 -10.49 17.93 -23.87
N ASP A 3 -11.39 17.74 -22.91
CA ASP A 3 -11.76 18.76 -21.92
C ASP A 3 -11.15 18.39 -20.58
N ILE A 4 -10.38 19.31 -19.99
CA ILE A 4 -9.68 19.11 -18.73
C ILE A 4 -10.07 20.26 -17.79
N PRO A 5 -10.87 20.01 -16.75
CA PRO A 5 -11.36 21.05 -15.85
C PRO A 5 -10.23 21.92 -15.30
N GLY A 6 -10.38 23.24 -15.40
CA GLY A 6 -9.41 24.23 -14.92
C GLY A 6 -8.27 24.56 -15.91
N PHE A 7 -8.30 24.00 -17.12
CA PHE A 7 -7.30 24.27 -18.15
C PHE A 7 -7.92 24.52 -19.52
N ARG A 8 -7.42 25.55 -20.21
CA ARG A 8 -7.75 25.83 -21.61
C ARG A 8 -6.66 25.27 -22.53
N ILE A 9 -6.99 24.24 -23.31
CA ILE A 9 -6.07 23.67 -24.29
C ILE A 9 -5.90 24.63 -25.47
N LEU A 10 -4.65 25.03 -25.74
CA LEU A 10 -4.27 25.88 -26.88
C LEU A 10 -3.94 25.07 -28.13
N GLY A 11 -3.42 23.86 -27.97
CA GLY A 11 -3.10 22.97 -29.09
C GLY A 11 -2.22 21.79 -28.69
N THR A 12 -2.06 20.84 -29.61
CA THR A 12 -1.17 19.68 -29.44
C THR A 12 0.27 20.09 -29.72
N LEU A 13 1.18 19.82 -28.77
CA LEU A 13 2.61 20.04 -28.92
C LEU A 13 3.28 18.85 -29.62
N ARG A 14 3.06 17.65 -29.09
CA ARG A 14 3.74 16.43 -29.54
C ARG A 14 2.97 15.18 -29.12
N ALA A 15 2.87 14.20 -30.01
CA ALA A 15 2.49 12.84 -29.66
C ALA A 15 3.76 11.96 -29.51
N THR A 16 3.77 11.10 -28.50
CA THR A 16 4.72 9.99 -28.36
C THR A 16 3.96 8.67 -28.49
N GLY A 17 4.68 7.54 -28.43
CA GLY A 17 4.03 6.22 -28.48
C GLY A 17 3.05 5.94 -27.32
N SER A 18 3.05 6.73 -26.24
CA SER A 18 2.18 6.52 -25.07
C SER A 18 1.41 7.76 -24.62
N ASN A 19 1.82 8.97 -25.02
CA ASN A 19 1.24 10.20 -24.49
C ASN A 19 1.06 11.26 -25.57
N VAL A 20 0.08 12.14 -25.36
CA VAL A 20 -0.07 13.41 -26.07
C VAL A 20 0.27 14.55 -25.12
N LEU A 21 1.14 15.44 -25.58
CA LEU A 21 1.51 16.67 -24.90
C LEU A 21 0.73 17.81 -25.53
N PHE A 22 0.06 18.62 -24.70
CA PHE A 22 -0.68 19.80 -25.10
C PHE A 22 -0.06 21.05 -24.49
N HIS A 23 -0.04 22.15 -25.25
CA HIS A 23 0.08 23.47 -24.67
C HIS A 23 -1.29 23.88 -24.14
N ALA A 24 -1.34 24.32 -22.90
CA ALA A 24 -2.54 24.82 -22.26
C ALA A 24 -2.23 26.03 -21.38
N VAL A 25 -3.28 26.71 -20.96
CA VAL A 25 -3.23 27.78 -19.96
C VAL A 25 -4.08 27.35 -18.78
N ARG A 26 -3.53 27.42 -17.57
CA ARG A 26 -4.32 27.22 -16.36
C ARG A 26 -5.27 28.40 -16.18
N GLU A 27 -6.56 28.11 -16.07
CA GLU A 27 -7.58 29.17 -16.08
C GLU A 27 -7.56 30.03 -14.82
N ALA A 28 -7.06 29.50 -13.70
CA ALA A 28 -7.01 30.21 -12.42
C ALA A 28 -6.07 31.43 -12.43
N ASP A 29 -4.96 31.39 -13.18
CA ASP A 29 -3.89 32.39 -13.11
C ASP A 29 -3.22 32.73 -14.45
N GLY A 30 -3.66 32.12 -15.55
CA GLY A 30 -3.13 32.40 -16.87
C GLY A 30 -1.75 31.80 -17.15
N VAL A 31 -1.21 30.95 -16.26
CA VAL A 31 0.13 30.38 -16.43
C VAL A 31 0.14 29.35 -17.57
N PRO A 32 1.06 29.47 -18.54
CA PRO A 32 1.27 28.45 -19.57
C PRO A 32 1.76 27.15 -18.94
N VAL A 33 1.15 26.02 -19.32
CA VAL A 33 1.50 24.69 -18.84
C VAL A 33 1.57 23.70 -20.00
N ILE A 34 2.29 22.59 -19.78
CA ILE A 34 2.26 21.42 -20.66
C ILE A 34 1.41 20.36 -19.98
N LEU A 35 0.27 20.00 -20.59
CA LEU A 35 -0.54 18.89 -20.14
C LEU A 35 -0.10 17.63 -20.86
N LYS A 36 0.21 16.58 -20.11
CA LYS A 36 0.57 15.27 -20.64
C LYS A 36 -0.57 14.31 -20.35
N THR A 37 -1.23 13.81 -21.39
CA THR A 37 -2.30 12.83 -21.25
C THR A 37 -1.94 11.53 -21.96
N PRO A 38 -2.47 10.38 -21.53
CA PRO A 38 -2.34 9.14 -22.29
C PRO A 38 -2.97 9.27 -23.68
N MET A 39 -2.45 8.54 -24.66
CA MET A 39 -3.04 8.45 -26.01
C MET A 39 -4.35 7.63 -26.04
N SER A 40 -4.51 6.71 -25.09
CA SER A 40 -5.65 5.80 -25.00
C SER A 40 -6.43 6.08 -23.71
N PRO A 41 -7.77 5.98 -23.72
CA PRO A 41 -8.58 6.12 -22.50
C PRO A 41 -8.27 5.03 -21.46
N SER A 42 -7.64 3.93 -21.90
CA SER A 42 -7.19 2.83 -21.04
C SER A 42 -5.69 2.58 -21.23
N PRO A 43 -4.97 2.12 -20.19
CA PRO A 43 -3.53 1.91 -20.30
C PRO A 43 -3.18 0.83 -21.33
N GLY A 44 -2.11 1.05 -22.09
CA GLY A 44 -1.60 0.06 -23.05
C GLY A 44 -0.93 -1.15 -22.35
N SER A 45 -0.60 -2.21 -23.09
CA SER A 45 0.00 -3.43 -22.53
C SER A 45 1.26 -3.19 -21.69
N ARG A 46 2.11 -2.25 -22.11
CA ARG A 46 3.33 -1.86 -21.36
C ARG A 46 3.01 -1.18 -20.03
N GLU A 47 1.96 -0.36 -19.99
CA GLU A 47 1.54 0.34 -18.77
C GLU A 47 0.83 -0.62 -17.82
N ASN A 48 0.00 -1.53 -18.34
CA ASN A 48 -0.60 -2.60 -17.54
C ASN A 48 0.46 -3.51 -16.91
N GLU A 49 1.52 -3.86 -17.65
CA GLU A 49 2.66 -4.60 -17.09
C GLU A 49 3.35 -3.81 -15.98
N ARG A 50 3.54 -2.50 -16.16
CA ARG A 50 4.11 -1.64 -15.13
C ARG A 50 3.24 -1.60 -13.88
N TYR A 51 1.93 -1.40 -14.02
CA TYR A 51 1.01 -1.39 -12.89
C TYR A 51 0.96 -2.74 -12.18
N ARG A 52 0.99 -3.85 -12.92
CA ARG A 52 1.08 -5.19 -12.34
C ARG A 52 2.36 -5.37 -11.53
N ARG A 53 3.51 -4.89 -12.04
CA ARG A 53 4.77 -4.94 -11.27
C ARG A 53 4.71 -4.09 -10.02
N GLU A 54 4.20 -2.86 -10.12
CA GLU A 54 4.05 -1.96 -8.99
C GLU A 54 3.12 -2.54 -7.92
N PHE A 55 1.99 -3.13 -8.34
CA PHE A 55 1.09 -3.87 -7.47
C PHE A 55 1.82 -4.99 -6.71
N VAL A 56 2.55 -5.85 -7.43
CA VAL A 56 3.30 -6.95 -6.82
C VAL A 56 4.35 -6.44 -5.83
N LEU A 57 5.08 -5.38 -6.18
CA LEU A 57 6.10 -4.80 -5.30
C LEU A 57 5.51 -4.22 -4.01
N LEU A 58 4.36 -3.54 -4.09
CA LEU A 58 3.67 -2.99 -2.92
C LEU A 58 3.14 -4.10 -2.01
N VAL A 59 2.54 -5.16 -2.58
CA VAL A 59 2.07 -6.31 -1.80
C VAL A 59 3.24 -7.00 -1.11
N LEU A 60 4.34 -7.26 -1.81
CA LEU A 60 5.54 -7.87 -1.22
C LEU A 60 6.13 -7.00 -0.11
N GLN A 61 6.18 -5.67 -0.29
CA GLN A 61 6.66 -4.74 0.74
C GLN A 61 5.83 -4.83 2.02
N ILE A 62 4.50 -4.94 1.89
CA ILE A 62 3.61 -5.14 3.04
C ILE A 62 3.92 -6.48 3.71
N LEU A 63 3.87 -7.58 2.94
CA LEU A 63 4.01 -8.92 3.49
C LEU A 63 5.37 -9.15 4.16
N ILE A 64 6.47 -8.67 3.56
CA ILE A 64 7.81 -8.75 4.16
C ILE A 64 7.85 -8.00 5.50
N ASN A 65 7.22 -6.83 5.58
CA ASN A 65 7.15 -6.07 6.83
C ASN A 65 6.32 -6.79 7.90
N LEU A 66 5.16 -7.35 7.54
CA LEU A 66 4.31 -8.11 8.46
C LEU A 66 5.02 -9.36 8.98
N LEU A 67 5.63 -10.14 8.09
CA LEU A 67 6.41 -11.34 8.45
C LEU A 67 7.62 -10.99 9.32
N SER A 68 8.28 -9.86 9.04
CA SER A 68 9.37 -9.38 9.89
C SER A 68 8.88 -9.01 11.28
N ASN A 69 7.74 -8.31 11.39
CA ASN A 69 7.17 -7.94 12.69
C ASN A 69 6.73 -9.19 13.49
N ALA A 70 6.05 -10.13 12.85
CA ALA A 70 5.67 -11.41 13.45
C ALA A 70 6.90 -12.19 13.95
N LYS A 71 7.96 -12.27 13.14
CA LYS A 71 9.23 -12.89 13.56
C LYS A 71 9.81 -12.22 14.81
N HIS A 72 9.83 -10.89 14.88
CA HIS A 72 10.32 -10.18 16.07
C HIS A 72 9.44 -10.42 17.30
N ALA A 73 8.12 -10.51 17.13
CA ALA A 73 7.19 -10.82 18.22
C ALA A 73 7.49 -12.20 18.85
N LEU A 74 8.06 -13.12 18.07
CA LEU A 74 8.45 -14.46 18.49
C LEU A 74 9.87 -14.56 19.08
N ASP A 75 10.67 -13.49 19.10
CA ASP A 75 12.07 -13.54 19.57
C ASP A 75 12.18 -13.99 21.04
N GLY A 76 11.19 -13.62 21.88
CA GLY A 76 11.10 -14.01 23.28
C GLY A 76 10.46 -15.38 23.54
N VAL A 77 9.92 -16.04 22.51
CA VAL A 77 9.28 -17.36 22.62
C VAL A 77 10.35 -18.45 22.48
N PRO A 78 10.33 -19.52 23.31
CA PRO A 78 11.29 -20.61 23.22
C PRO A 78 11.35 -21.25 21.83
N GLU A 79 12.56 -21.63 21.41
CA GLU A 79 12.75 -22.37 20.15
C GLU A 79 11.94 -23.68 20.19
N GLY A 80 11.20 -23.97 19.10
CA GLY A 80 10.27 -25.10 19.02
C GLY A 80 8.84 -24.83 19.52
N GLN A 81 8.58 -23.66 20.13
CA GLN A 81 7.24 -23.22 20.53
C GLN A 81 6.74 -22.01 19.71
N ARG A 82 7.53 -21.57 18.73
CA ARG A 82 7.21 -20.42 17.88
C ARG A 82 6.28 -20.85 16.76
N ASN A 83 5.13 -20.24 16.64
CA ASN A 83 4.23 -20.46 15.53
C ASN A 83 3.94 -19.16 14.77
N LEU A 84 3.98 -19.27 13.45
CA LEU A 84 3.61 -18.21 12.52
C LEU A 84 2.77 -18.84 11.42
N TRP A 85 1.60 -18.25 11.16
CA TRP A 85 0.69 -18.70 10.12
C TRP A 85 0.46 -17.59 9.11
N VAL A 86 0.38 -17.99 7.84
CA VAL A 86 -0.08 -17.11 6.75
C VAL A 86 -1.32 -17.74 6.15
N ARG A 87 -2.45 -17.03 6.21
CA ARG A 87 -3.72 -17.49 5.64
C ARG A 87 -4.08 -16.58 4.47
N LEU A 88 -4.58 -17.17 3.39
CA LEU A 88 -5.11 -16.46 2.24
C LEU A 88 -6.53 -16.97 1.98
N GLU A 89 -7.47 -16.05 2.01
CA GLU A 89 -8.87 -16.31 1.71
C GLU A 89 -9.35 -15.30 0.67
N ALA A 90 -10.32 -15.71 -0.14
CA ALA A 90 -11.02 -14.82 -1.05
C ALA A 90 -12.51 -14.89 -0.73
N GLU A 91 -13.08 -13.75 -0.36
CA GLU A 91 -14.49 -13.63 0.00
C GLU A 91 -15.13 -12.54 -0.86
N GLY A 92 -16.05 -12.93 -1.73
CA GLY A 92 -16.65 -12.04 -2.71
C GLY A 92 -15.59 -11.41 -3.62
N ASN A 93 -15.42 -10.09 -3.51
CA ASN A 93 -14.48 -9.32 -4.33
C ASN A 93 -13.25 -8.83 -3.54
N VAL A 94 -12.93 -9.49 -2.42
CA VAL A 94 -11.81 -9.11 -1.56
C VAL A 94 -10.94 -10.34 -1.31
N ALA A 95 -9.64 -10.19 -1.53
CA ALA A 95 -8.63 -11.12 -1.03
C ALA A 95 -8.17 -10.66 0.36
N ARG A 96 -8.18 -11.58 1.32
CA ARG A 96 -7.75 -11.38 2.69
C ARG A 96 -6.51 -12.21 2.95
N ILE A 97 -5.40 -11.55 3.28
CA ILE A 97 -4.16 -12.19 3.70
C ILE A 97 -3.96 -11.90 5.17
N GLN A 98 -3.84 -12.94 5.99
CA GLN A 98 -3.59 -12.81 7.43
C GLN A 98 -2.20 -13.34 7.75
N VAL A 99 -1.42 -12.56 8.49
CA VAL A 99 -0.17 -13.00 9.13
C VAL A 99 -0.43 -13.03 10.63
N GLU A 100 -0.41 -14.23 11.18
CA GLU A 100 -0.72 -14.52 12.58
C GLU A 100 0.53 -15.08 13.27
N ASP A 101 0.80 -14.63 14.49
CA ASP A 101 1.85 -15.16 15.36
C ASP A 101 1.30 -15.40 16.77
N ASP A 102 1.93 -16.31 17.51
CA ASP A 102 1.68 -16.56 18.94
C ASP A 102 2.76 -15.94 19.84
N GLY A 103 3.30 -14.80 19.41
CA GLY A 103 4.37 -14.08 20.09
C GLY A 103 3.94 -13.27 21.30
N VAL A 104 4.75 -12.26 21.62
CA VAL A 104 4.58 -11.40 22.80
C VAL A 104 3.25 -10.63 22.85
N GLY A 105 2.51 -10.55 21.73
CA GLY A 105 1.27 -9.78 21.63
C GLY A 105 1.48 -8.27 21.75
N ILE A 106 0.38 -7.52 21.80
CA ILE A 106 0.40 -6.05 21.80
C ILE A 106 -0.36 -5.54 23.02
N ALA A 107 0.23 -4.60 23.74
CA ALA A 107 -0.44 -3.95 24.86
C ALA A 107 -1.61 -3.08 24.34
N PRO A 108 -2.81 -3.14 24.93
CA PRO A 108 -4.00 -2.44 24.43
C PRO A 108 -3.80 -0.94 24.23
N GLU A 109 -2.98 -0.31 25.08
CA GLU A 109 -2.70 1.12 25.04
C GLU A 109 -1.89 1.55 23.80
N LEU A 110 -1.25 0.60 23.13
CA LEU A 110 -0.45 0.86 21.93
C LEU A 110 -1.25 0.74 20.63
N MET A 111 -2.44 0.12 20.65
CA MET A 111 -3.21 -0.23 19.46
C MET A 111 -3.48 0.96 18.54
N ASP A 112 -3.88 2.10 19.13
CA ASP A 112 -4.20 3.32 18.37
C ASP A 112 -2.97 3.98 17.73
N SER A 113 -1.76 3.65 18.21
CA SER A 113 -0.50 4.25 17.75
C SER A 113 0.26 3.37 16.75
N LEU A 114 -0.15 2.11 16.54
CA LEU A 114 0.61 1.12 15.74
C LEU A 114 0.92 1.59 14.30
N PHE A 115 0.02 2.36 13.71
CA PHE A 115 0.17 2.89 12.35
C PHE A 115 0.65 4.35 12.31
N ALA A 116 0.92 4.96 13.47
CA ALA A 116 1.45 6.31 13.54
C ALA A 116 2.86 6.37 12.95
N HIS A 117 3.15 7.45 12.24
CA HIS A 117 4.43 7.65 11.60
C HIS A 117 5.57 7.70 12.63
N GLY A 118 6.56 6.81 12.49
CA GLY A 118 7.72 6.74 13.38
C GLY A 118 7.45 5.98 14.69
N PHE A 119 6.25 5.43 14.90
CA PHE A 119 5.98 4.62 16.08
C PHE A 119 6.67 3.26 16.00
N THR A 120 7.39 2.89 17.06
CA THR A 120 7.96 1.55 17.19
C THR A 120 8.14 1.16 18.65
N THR A 121 7.98 -0.12 18.92
CA THR A 121 8.36 -0.76 20.20
C THR A 121 9.72 -1.46 20.10
N ARG A 122 10.33 -1.50 18.91
CA ARG A 122 11.60 -2.18 18.65
C ARG A 122 12.76 -1.26 18.98
N LYS A 123 13.74 -1.76 19.75
CA LYS A 123 14.95 -1.02 20.14
C LYS A 123 15.74 -0.50 18.92
N ASP A 124 15.84 -1.30 17.87
CA ASP A 124 16.55 -0.95 16.62
C ASP A 124 15.59 -0.62 15.46
N GLY A 125 14.31 -0.39 15.75
CA GLY A 125 13.29 -0.09 14.74
C GLY A 125 13.27 1.39 14.38
N HIS A 126 12.99 1.69 13.11
CA HIS A 126 12.78 3.08 12.66
C HIS A 126 11.30 3.52 12.73
N GLY A 127 10.36 2.60 12.99
CA GLY A 127 8.94 2.91 13.11
C GLY A 127 8.22 3.28 11.81
N PHE A 128 8.83 3.02 10.66
CA PHE A 128 8.21 3.30 9.36
C PHE A 128 7.47 2.10 8.77
N GLY A 129 7.71 0.88 9.28
CA GLY A 129 7.23 -0.35 8.68
C GLY A 129 5.70 -0.40 8.52
N LEU A 130 4.97 -0.46 9.65
CA LEU A 130 3.51 -0.53 9.64
C LEU A 130 2.86 0.70 8.99
N HIS A 131 3.39 1.90 9.24
CA HIS A 131 2.91 3.11 8.58
C HIS A 131 3.01 3.02 7.04
N SER A 132 4.18 2.64 6.52
CA SER A 132 4.41 2.48 5.08
C SER A 132 3.55 1.36 4.50
N SER A 133 3.36 0.27 5.24
CA SER A 133 2.46 -0.82 4.83
C SER A 133 1.00 -0.37 4.74
N ALA A 134 0.52 0.47 5.68
CA ALA A 134 -0.83 1.02 5.63
C ALA A 134 -1.01 1.97 4.43
N LEU A 135 -0.04 2.83 4.15
CA LEU A 135 -0.05 3.69 2.96
C LEU A 135 -0.04 2.87 1.67
N ALA A 136 0.80 1.83 1.60
CA ALA A 136 0.84 0.92 0.45
C ALA A 136 -0.50 0.20 0.26
N ALA A 137 -1.13 -0.28 1.34
CA ALA A 137 -2.46 -0.89 1.27
C ALA A 137 -3.51 0.12 0.75
N GLN A 138 -3.49 1.37 1.23
CA GLN A 138 -4.37 2.43 0.73
C GLN A 138 -4.14 2.74 -0.76
N MET A 139 -2.89 2.77 -1.23
CA MET A 139 -2.56 2.94 -2.66
C MET A 139 -3.15 1.83 -3.52
N LEU A 140 -3.20 0.61 -2.98
CA LEU A 140 -3.84 -0.55 -3.60
C LEU A 140 -5.37 -0.58 -3.42
N LYS A 141 -5.97 0.50 -2.88
CA LYS A 141 -7.39 0.59 -2.50
C LYS A 141 -7.83 -0.49 -1.50
N GLY A 142 -6.88 -1.04 -0.77
CA GLY A 142 -7.08 -2.03 0.27
C GLY A 142 -7.09 -1.43 1.67
N ARG A 143 -7.01 -2.31 2.66
CA ARG A 143 -6.95 -1.98 4.08
C ARG A 143 -5.95 -2.88 4.79
N LEU A 144 -5.22 -2.32 5.75
CA LEU A 144 -4.37 -3.07 6.66
C LEU A 144 -4.88 -2.85 8.09
N THR A 145 -5.19 -3.94 8.79
CA THR A 145 -5.54 -3.94 10.22
C THR A 145 -4.59 -4.83 10.99
N LEU A 146 -4.54 -4.62 12.31
CA LEU A 146 -3.74 -5.39 13.24
C LEU A 146 -4.54 -5.57 14.52
N GLU A 147 -4.67 -6.80 14.98
CA GLU A 147 -5.46 -7.18 16.16
C GLU A 147 -4.60 -8.00 17.12
N SER A 148 -4.83 -7.86 18.42
CA SER A 148 -4.19 -8.66 19.47
C SER A 148 -5.09 -8.68 20.71
N ALA A 149 -5.19 -9.82 21.37
CA ALA A 149 -5.97 -9.95 22.62
C ALA A 149 -5.19 -9.50 23.87
N GLY A 150 -3.97 -8.99 23.70
CA GLY A 150 -3.11 -8.51 24.78
C GLY A 150 -1.75 -9.20 24.80
N LEU A 151 -0.98 -8.91 25.85
CA LEU A 151 0.35 -9.49 26.04
C LEU A 151 0.28 -11.02 26.19
N GLY A 152 1.15 -11.72 25.45
CA GLY A 152 1.25 -13.18 25.41
C GLY A 152 0.15 -13.87 24.61
N GLN A 153 -0.69 -13.12 23.88
CA GLN A 153 -1.78 -13.67 23.05
C GLN A 153 -1.49 -13.59 21.55
N GLY A 154 -0.26 -13.23 21.16
CA GLY A 154 0.09 -13.06 19.76
C GLY A 154 -0.63 -11.89 19.09
N ALA A 155 -0.57 -11.85 17.76
CA ALA A 155 -1.21 -10.82 16.95
C ALA A 155 -1.63 -11.36 15.58
N VAL A 156 -2.64 -10.72 14.98
CA VAL A 156 -3.12 -11.00 13.62
C VAL A 156 -3.08 -9.72 12.81
N ALA A 157 -2.17 -9.65 11.83
CA ALA A 157 -2.15 -8.60 10.82
C ALA A 157 -3.00 -9.03 9.61
N THR A 158 -4.00 -8.24 9.23
CA THR A 158 -4.90 -8.57 8.11
C THR A 158 -4.77 -7.53 7.00
N LEU A 159 -4.33 -7.97 5.82
CA LEU A 159 -4.31 -7.19 4.58
C LEU A 159 -5.51 -7.60 3.71
N GLU A 160 -6.40 -6.64 3.43
CA GLU A 160 -7.52 -6.80 2.52
C GLU A 160 -7.28 -6.04 1.23
N LEU A 161 -7.41 -6.71 0.08
CA LEU A 161 -7.20 -6.15 -1.26
C LEU A 161 -8.41 -6.44 -2.16
N PRO A 162 -8.89 -5.46 -2.94
CA PRO A 162 -9.93 -5.71 -3.92
C PRO A 162 -9.43 -6.62 -5.06
N LEU A 163 -10.30 -7.49 -5.56
CA LEU A 163 -10.03 -8.42 -6.66
C LEU A 163 -10.53 -7.95 -8.04
N ALA A 164 -11.23 -6.81 -8.11
CA ALA A 164 -11.76 -6.23 -9.36
C ALA A 164 -11.01 -4.97 -9.81
#